data_AF-A0A833PD04-F1
#
_entry.id   AF-A0A833PD04-F1
#
_cell.length_a   1.000
_cell.length_b   1.000
_cell.length_c   1.000
_cell.angle_alpha   90.00
_cell.angle_beta   90.00
_cell.angle_gamma   90.00
#
_symmetry.space_group_name_H-M   'P 1'
#
loop_
_entity.id
_entity.type
_entity.pdbx_description
1 polymer ?
#
loop_
_entity_poly.entity_id
_entity_poly.type
_entity_poly.pdbx_seq_one_letter_code
_entity_poly.pdbx_strand_id
1 'polypeptide(L)'
;MNPTTAISLIFSVFKFCPDNQNEKIAEIVFNPLCISYPSKVTEYLNKYKEQLSTEKLLCLKKILEKLEKYHQGLEASYSLKELRISPAEHFEYRRHHQQSMNKAYAEARKKSVFAGLFTENTLLYGKGTAFIIQTPEGSQRQTMPLQSFSRKFDFPSMEILDSTSLQHCLLSFKVEGSSK
;
A
#
# COMPACT_ATOMS: atom_id res chain seq x y z
N MET A 1 4.10 5.09 -8.26
CA MET A 1 3.69 4.15 -9.33
C MET A 1 2.62 3.24 -8.75
N ASN A 2 1.50 3.03 -9.43
CA ASN A 2 0.43 2.17 -8.90
C ASN A 2 0.79 0.70 -9.16
N PRO A 3 0.84 -0.20 -8.14
CA PRO A 3 1.20 -1.60 -8.34
C PRO A 3 0.28 -2.30 -9.35
N THR A 4 -0.98 -1.89 -9.47
CA THR A 4 -1.91 -2.45 -10.48
C THR A 4 -1.47 -2.15 -11.91
N THR A 5 -0.85 -0.99 -12.15
CA THR A 5 -0.35 -0.60 -13.47
C THR A 5 0.88 -1.42 -13.85
N ALA A 6 1.78 -1.65 -12.89
CA ALA A 6 2.97 -2.46 -13.10
C ALA A 6 2.59 -3.91 -13.43
N ILE A 7 1.72 -4.54 -12.64
CA ILE A 7 1.26 -5.90 -12.91
C ILE A 7 0.44 -5.98 -14.19
N SER A 8 -0.37 -4.98 -14.54
CA SER A 8 -1.12 -5.01 -15.79
C SER A 8 -0.22 -5.00 -17.01
N LEU A 9 0.89 -4.25 -16.95
CA LEU A 9 1.88 -4.21 -18.02
C LEU A 9 2.57 -5.58 -18.16
N ILE A 10 3.07 -6.13 -17.06
CA ILE A 10 3.73 -7.44 -17.07
C ILE A 10 2.76 -8.55 -17.52
N PHE A 11 1.52 -8.52 -17.04
CA PHE A 11 0.49 -9.49 -17.40
C PHE A 11 0.15 -9.43 -18.90
N SER A 12 0.16 -8.23 -19.50
CA SER A 12 -0.08 -8.08 -20.95
C SER A 12 0.99 -8.79 -21.77
N VAL A 13 2.26 -8.71 -21.37
CA VAL A 13 3.38 -9.42 -22.01
C VAL A 13 3.30 -10.92 -21.73
N PHE A 14 3.04 -11.29 -20.46
CA PHE A 14 2.92 -12.68 -20.03
C PHE A 14 1.86 -13.46 -20.82
N LYS A 15 0.77 -12.80 -21.24
CA LYS A 15 -0.28 -13.44 -22.04
C LYS A 15 0.24 -13.97 -23.39
N PHE A 16 1.16 -13.25 -24.03
CA PHE A 16 1.62 -13.55 -25.39
C PHE A 16 3.04 -14.13 -25.48
N CYS A 17 3.81 -14.13 -24.40
CA CYS A 17 5.16 -14.68 -24.41
C CYS A 17 5.16 -16.21 -24.64
N PRO A 18 6.23 -16.75 -25.24
CA PRO A 18 6.44 -18.19 -25.33
C PRO A 18 6.66 -18.82 -23.96
N ASP A 19 6.31 -20.11 -23.81
CA ASP A 19 6.28 -20.76 -22.49
C ASP A 19 7.66 -20.93 -21.84
N ASN A 20 8.73 -20.90 -22.64
CA ASN A 20 10.12 -20.90 -22.16
C ASN A 20 10.49 -19.65 -21.34
N GLN A 21 9.72 -18.56 -21.42
CA GLN A 21 9.94 -17.33 -20.65
C GLN A 21 9.09 -17.24 -19.39
N ASN A 22 8.16 -18.18 -19.18
CA ASN A 22 7.20 -18.13 -18.09
C ASN A 22 7.89 -18.03 -16.71
N GLU A 23 8.98 -18.78 -16.50
CA GLU A 23 9.71 -18.78 -15.23
C GLU A 23 10.39 -17.45 -14.93
N LYS A 24 11.03 -16.83 -15.93
CA LYS A 24 11.68 -15.51 -15.77
C LYS A 24 10.66 -14.41 -15.44
N ILE A 25 9.52 -14.43 -16.13
CA ILE A 25 8.44 -13.48 -15.85
C ILE A 25 7.87 -13.71 -14.45
N ALA A 26 7.70 -14.97 -14.04
CA ALA A 26 7.24 -15.31 -12.70
C ALA A 26 8.18 -14.79 -11.60
N GLU A 27 9.49 -14.81 -11.81
CA GLU A 27 10.46 -14.25 -10.88
C GLU A 27 10.32 -12.75 -10.73
N ILE A 28 10.18 -12.01 -11.83
CA ILE A 28 9.98 -10.55 -11.83
C ILE A 28 8.65 -10.17 -11.15
N VAL A 29 7.59 -10.93 -11.42
CA VAL A 29 6.29 -10.73 -10.75
C VAL A 29 6.41 -11.01 -9.26
N PHE A 30 7.13 -12.07 -8.87
CA PHE A 30 7.32 -12.43 -7.47
C PHE A 30 8.12 -11.37 -6.71
N ASN A 31 9.31 -11.00 -7.20
CA ASN A 31 10.21 -10.04 -6.58
C ASN A 31 10.60 -8.95 -7.60
N PRO A 32 10.28 -7.65 -7.36
CA PRO A 32 9.78 -7.08 -6.10
C PRO A 32 8.26 -7.01 -5.94
N LEU A 33 7.47 -7.33 -6.97
CA LEU A 33 6.06 -6.92 -7.03
C LEU A 33 5.15 -7.62 -6.00
N CYS A 34 5.05 -8.95 -6.04
CA CYS A 34 4.18 -9.72 -5.13
C CYS A 34 4.62 -9.57 -3.68
N ILE A 35 5.92 -9.61 -3.40
CA ILE A 35 6.43 -9.45 -2.03
C ILE A 35 6.03 -8.08 -1.50
N SER A 36 6.23 -7.00 -2.27
CA SER A 36 5.95 -5.64 -1.84
C SER A 36 4.44 -5.33 -1.71
N TYR A 37 3.62 -5.83 -2.64
CA TYR A 37 2.19 -5.52 -2.73
C TYR A 37 1.33 -6.78 -2.86
N PRO A 38 1.34 -7.70 -1.88
CA PRO A 38 0.74 -9.02 -2.00
C PRO A 38 -0.76 -8.94 -2.28
N SER A 39 -1.50 -8.11 -1.56
CA SER A 39 -2.97 -8.02 -1.71
C SER A 39 -3.40 -7.58 -3.10
N LYS A 40 -2.89 -6.45 -3.59
CA LYS A 40 -3.30 -5.92 -4.91
C LYS A 40 -2.84 -6.80 -6.07
N VAL A 41 -1.64 -7.36 -5.99
CA VAL A 41 -1.09 -8.18 -7.07
C VAL A 41 -1.84 -9.51 -7.14
N THR A 42 -2.11 -10.16 -6.00
CA THR A 42 -2.90 -11.39 -5.97
C THR A 42 -4.35 -11.17 -6.40
N GLU A 43 -4.98 -10.08 -6.00
CA GLU A 43 -6.33 -9.69 -6.46
C GLU A 43 -6.36 -9.54 -7.98
N TYR A 44 -5.37 -8.85 -8.55
CA TYR A 44 -5.26 -8.67 -10.00
C TYR A 44 -5.06 -10.02 -10.72
N LEU A 45 -4.10 -10.84 -10.28
CA LEU A 45 -3.82 -12.14 -10.88
C LEU A 45 -5.03 -13.08 -10.81
N ASN A 46 -5.74 -13.11 -9.69
CA ASN A 46 -6.94 -13.92 -9.52
C ASN A 46 -8.09 -13.46 -10.42
N LYS A 47 -8.22 -12.16 -10.67
CA LYS A 47 -9.25 -11.60 -11.55
C LYS A 47 -9.06 -11.99 -13.02
N TYR A 48 -7.82 -12.11 -13.49
CA TYR A 48 -7.52 -12.35 -14.90
C TYR A 48 -7.03 -13.78 -15.21
N LYS A 49 -7.00 -14.68 -14.22
CA LYS A 49 -6.51 -16.06 -14.37
C LYS A 49 -7.21 -16.87 -15.47
N GLU A 50 -8.48 -16.59 -15.73
CA GLU A 50 -9.29 -17.30 -16.74
C GLU A 50 -8.89 -16.98 -18.18
N GLN A 51 -8.11 -15.92 -18.39
CA GLN A 51 -7.64 -15.50 -19.71
C GLN A 51 -6.34 -16.18 -20.14
N LEU A 52 -5.79 -17.07 -19.31
CA LEU A 52 -4.49 -17.70 -19.48
C LEU A 52 -4.62 -19.13 -20.01
N SER A 53 -3.61 -19.58 -20.75
CA SER A 53 -3.45 -20.98 -21.13
C SER A 53 -3.16 -21.85 -19.90
N THR A 54 -3.35 -23.17 -20.03
CA THR A 54 -3.16 -24.14 -18.95
C THR A 54 -1.75 -24.08 -18.33
N GLU A 55 -0.71 -23.93 -19.15
CA GLU A 55 0.69 -23.84 -18.70
C GLU A 55 0.95 -22.57 -17.89
N LYS A 56 0.44 -21.43 -18.37
CA LYS A 56 0.60 -20.14 -17.68
C LYS A 56 -0.22 -20.06 -16.40
N LEU A 57 -1.37 -20.72 -16.36
CA LEU A 57 -2.16 -20.90 -15.14
C LEU A 57 -1.39 -21.70 -14.10
N LEU A 58 -0.71 -22.79 -14.51
CA LEU A 58 0.16 -23.57 -13.64
C LEU A 58 1.33 -22.72 -13.10
N CYS A 59 1.93 -21.89 -13.95
CA CYS A 59 2.94 -20.92 -13.54
C CYS A 59 2.41 -19.92 -12.49
N LEU A 60 1.22 -19.36 -12.72
CA LEU A 60 0.56 -18.45 -11.77
C LEU A 60 0.29 -19.12 -10.41
N LYS A 61 -0.17 -20.38 -10.41
CA LYS A 61 -0.35 -21.16 -9.18
C LYS A 61 0.95 -21.32 -8.40
N LYS A 62 2.07 -21.63 -9.08
CA LYS A 62 3.40 -21.70 -8.46
C LYS A 62 3.80 -20.38 -7.79
N ILE A 63 3.49 -19.23 -8.42
CA ILE A 63 3.77 -17.91 -7.82
C ILE A 63 2.97 -17.71 -6.53
N LEU A 64 1.67 -18.05 -6.54
CA LEU A 64 0.81 -17.92 -5.36
C LEU A 64 1.25 -18.85 -4.23
N GLU A 65 1.59 -20.11 -4.54
CA GLU A 65 2.14 -21.05 -3.56
C GLU A 65 3.48 -20.56 -3.00
N LYS A 66 4.35 -19.98 -3.84
CA LYS A 66 5.62 -19.38 -3.41
C LYS A 66 5.39 -18.19 -2.48
N LEU A 67 4.39 -17.35 -2.75
CA LEU A 67 4.02 -16.22 -1.91
C LEU A 67 3.45 -16.68 -0.56
N GLU A 68 2.63 -17.71 -0.55
CA GLU A 68 2.12 -18.30 0.70
C GLU A 68 3.25 -18.87 1.56
N LYS A 69 4.16 -19.65 0.96
CA LYS A 69 5.36 -20.15 1.65
C LYS A 69 6.23 -19.02 2.20
N TYR A 70 6.36 -17.92 1.46
CA TYR A 70 7.09 -16.73 1.92
C TYR A 70 6.44 -16.13 3.18
N HIS A 71 5.11 -15.96 3.18
CA HIS A 71 4.39 -15.45 4.35
C HIS A 71 4.44 -16.40 5.54
N GLN A 72 4.31 -17.70 5.32
CA GLN A 72 4.50 -18.72 6.38
C GLN A 72 5.90 -18.65 6.98
N GLY A 73 6.94 -18.44 6.15
CA GLY A 73 8.30 -18.23 6.62
C GLY A 73 8.47 -16.96 7.47
N LEU A 74 7.81 -15.86 7.08
CA LEU A 74 7.79 -14.62 7.87
C LEU A 74 7.08 -14.83 9.22
N GLU A 75 5.93 -15.50 9.23
CA GLU A 75 5.21 -15.80 10.48
C GLU A 75 6.02 -16.72 11.40
N ALA A 76 6.68 -17.73 10.83
CA ALA A 76 7.60 -18.59 11.58
C ALA A 76 8.77 -17.79 12.16
N SER A 77 9.29 -16.80 11.44
CA SER A 77 10.37 -15.93 11.96
C SER A 77 9.95 -15.13 13.19
N TYR A 78 8.67 -14.77 13.31
CA TYR A 78 8.13 -14.05 14.46
C TYR A 78 8.08 -14.91 15.74
N SER A 79 8.08 -16.24 15.60
CA SER A 79 8.19 -17.16 16.74
C SER A 79 9.58 -17.20 17.35
N LEU A 80 10.61 -16.76 16.61
CA LEU A 80 11.98 -16.66 17.10
C LEU A 80 12.12 -15.42 17.98
N LYS A 81 12.46 -15.65 19.26
CA LYS A 81 12.53 -14.59 20.26
C LYS A 81 13.65 -13.58 19.93
N GLU A 82 14.71 -14.04 19.30
CA GLU A 82 15.88 -13.27 18.90
C GLU A 82 15.58 -12.26 17.79
N LEU A 83 14.62 -12.58 16.91
CA LEU A 83 14.18 -11.70 15.82
C LEU A 83 13.02 -10.78 16.22
N ARG A 84 12.51 -10.92 17.45
CA ARG A 84 11.38 -10.14 17.93
C ARG A 84 11.85 -8.78 18.43
N ILE A 85 11.30 -7.73 17.81
CA ILE A 85 11.50 -6.34 18.24
C ILE A 85 10.94 -6.17 19.67
N SER A 86 11.64 -5.39 20.50
CA SER A 86 11.15 -5.09 21.84
C SER A 86 9.85 -4.26 21.79
N PRO A 87 8.96 -4.35 22.80
CA PRO A 87 7.75 -3.54 22.83
C PRO A 87 8.03 -2.02 22.77
N ALA A 88 9.15 -1.58 23.34
CA ALA A 88 9.57 -0.18 23.34
C ALA A 88 9.95 0.29 21.92
N GLU A 89 10.82 -0.44 21.23
CA GLU A 89 11.21 -0.14 19.84
C GLU A 89 10.00 -0.19 18.90
N HIS A 90 9.10 -1.15 19.08
CA HIS A 90 7.86 -1.21 18.29
C HIS A 90 6.96 0.01 18.52
N PHE A 91 6.90 0.53 19.74
CA PHE A 91 6.18 1.77 20.05
C PHE A 91 6.87 3.00 19.43
N GLU A 92 8.19 3.08 19.53
CA GLU A 92 8.98 4.16 18.92
C GLU A 92 8.85 4.19 17.40
N TYR A 93 8.92 3.02 16.74
CA TYR A 93 8.71 2.91 15.30
C TYR A 93 7.31 3.40 14.90
N ARG A 94 6.26 2.96 15.60
CA ARG A 94 4.88 3.43 15.34
C ARG A 94 4.73 4.93 15.53
N ARG A 95 5.36 5.50 16.57
CA ARG A 95 5.38 6.94 16.81
C ARG A 95 6.09 7.70 15.70
N HIS A 96 7.26 7.22 15.27
CA HIS A 96 8.02 7.79 14.16
C HIS A 96 7.21 7.75 12.86
N HIS A 97 6.60 6.60 12.54
CA HIS A 97 5.75 6.47 11.36
C HIS A 97 4.56 7.44 11.40
N GLN A 98 3.89 7.55 12.54
CA GLN A 98 2.78 8.51 12.73
C GLN A 98 3.24 9.96 12.53
N GLN A 99 4.41 10.33 13.06
CA GLN A 99 4.96 11.69 12.89
C GLN A 99 5.28 11.98 11.42
N SER A 100 5.89 11.03 10.71
CA SER A 100 6.19 11.16 9.28
C SER A 100 4.91 11.28 8.45
N MET A 101 3.87 10.51 8.76
CA MET A 101 2.56 10.63 8.11
C MET A 101 1.90 11.99 8.39
N ASN A 102 1.97 12.49 9.63
CA ASN A 102 1.44 13.80 9.98
C ASN A 102 2.14 14.94 9.22
N LYS A 103 3.47 14.84 9.04
CA LYS A 103 4.24 15.80 8.23
C LYS A 103 3.82 15.77 6.76
N ALA A 104 3.74 14.57 6.17
CA ALA A 104 3.29 14.40 4.80
C ALA A 104 1.85 14.94 4.59
N TYR A 105 0.97 14.71 5.55
CA TYR A 105 -0.40 15.25 5.53
C TYR A 105 -0.40 16.77 5.60
N ALA A 106 0.39 17.38 6.50
CA ALA A 106 0.51 18.83 6.60
C ALA A 106 1.07 19.47 5.31
N GLU A 107 2.02 18.82 4.64
CA GLU A 107 2.55 19.28 3.35
C GLU A 107 1.53 19.15 2.21
N ALA A 108 0.82 18.02 2.14
CA ALA A 108 -0.25 17.83 1.16
C ALA A 108 -1.39 18.83 1.36
N ARG A 109 -1.71 19.13 2.63
CA ARG A 109 -2.71 20.10 3.04
C ARG A 109 -2.39 21.51 2.51
N LYS A 110 -1.13 21.96 2.59
CA LYS A 110 -0.69 23.26 2.03
C LYS A 110 -0.94 23.38 0.53
N LYS A 111 -1.00 22.27 -0.19
CA LYS A 111 -1.25 22.22 -1.65
C LYS A 111 -2.73 22.00 -1.99
N SER A 112 -3.60 21.81 -1.01
CA SER A 112 -5.01 21.48 -1.24
C SER A 112 -5.85 22.75 -1.45
N VAL A 113 -6.63 22.79 -2.54
CA VAL A 113 -7.55 23.90 -2.84
C VAL A 113 -8.65 24.02 -1.78
N PHE A 114 -9.12 22.90 -1.25
CA PHE A 114 -10.10 22.88 -0.16
C PHE A 114 -9.56 23.48 1.14
N ALA A 115 -8.24 23.69 1.24
CA ALA A 115 -7.64 24.25 2.44
C ALA A 115 -7.92 25.71 2.69
N GLY A 116 -8.00 26.50 1.63
CA GLY A 116 -8.41 27.89 1.73
C GLY A 116 -9.92 28.06 1.85
N LEU A 117 -10.72 27.06 1.47
CA LEU A 117 -12.18 27.18 1.36
C LEU A 117 -12.92 26.88 2.67
N PHE A 118 -12.37 26.00 3.52
CA PHE A 118 -13.02 25.56 4.75
C PHE A 118 -12.14 25.79 5.97
N THR A 119 -12.72 26.33 7.04
CA THR A 119 -12.07 26.49 8.35
C THR A 119 -11.93 25.13 9.03
N GLU A 120 -10.72 24.79 9.46
CA GLU A 120 -10.44 23.56 10.20
C GLU A 120 -10.15 23.87 11.66
N ASN A 121 -10.75 23.09 12.56
CA ASN A 121 -10.49 23.15 13.99
C ASN A 121 -10.03 21.78 14.49
N THR A 122 -8.95 21.73 15.27
CA THR A 122 -8.49 20.50 15.90
C THR A 122 -9.29 20.24 17.18
N LEU A 123 -10.06 19.15 17.19
CA LEU A 123 -10.79 18.72 18.37
C LEU A 123 -9.96 17.70 19.14
N LEU A 124 -9.70 17.97 20.43
CA LEU A 124 -9.04 17.01 21.33
C LEU A 124 -9.99 15.89 21.76
N TYR A 125 -11.27 16.23 21.92
CA TYR A 125 -12.33 15.33 22.38
C TYR A 125 -13.69 15.73 21.80
N GLY A 126 -14.59 14.77 21.69
CA GLY A 126 -15.96 14.96 21.25
C GLY A 126 -16.32 14.24 19.95
N LYS A 127 -17.61 13.95 19.77
CA LYS A 127 -18.16 13.23 18.60
C LYS A 127 -19.12 14.08 17.77
N GLY A 128 -19.31 15.35 18.13
CA GLY A 128 -20.28 16.23 17.49
C GLY A 128 -19.94 17.69 17.67
N THR A 129 -20.54 18.52 16.84
CA THR A 129 -20.45 19.98 16.88
C THR A 129 -21.82 20.55 17.20
N ALA A 130 -21.86 21.66 17.93
CA ALA A 130 -23.10 22.38 18.21
C ALA A 130 -22.93 23.82 17.77
N PHE A 131 -23.91 24.35 17.03
CA PHE A 131 -23.94 25.74 16.58
C PHE A 131 -25.31 26.34 16.84
N ILE A 132 -25.33 27.65 17.07
CA ILE A 132 -26.56 28.41 17.32
C ILE A 132 -26.88 29.18 16.05
N ILE A 133 -28.10 28.99 15.53
CA ILE A 133 -28.63 29.75 14.41
C ILE A 133 -29.59 30.79 14.97
N GLN A 134 -29.43 32.04 14.57
CA GLN A 134 -30.41 33.09 14.89
C GLN A 134 -31.46 33.14 13.78
N THR A 135 -32.71 32.87 14.16
CA THR A 135 -33.89 33.03 13.31
C THR A 135 -34.73 34.21 13.80
N PRO A 136 -35.66 34.73 12.97
CA PRO A 136 -36.54 35.85 13.36
C PRO A 136 -37.38 35.58 14.62
N GLU A 137 -37.58 34.31 14.98
CA GLU A 137 -38.36 33.84 16.13
C GLU A 137 -37.51 33.56 17.38
N GLY A 138 -36.18 33.67 17.30
CA GLY A 138 -35.26 33.44 18.42
C GLY A 138 -33.98 32.68 18.03
N SER A 139 -33.20 32.27 19.04
CA SER A 139 -31.99 31.46 18.83
C SER A 139 -32.28 29.97 18.92
N GLN A 140 -31.99 29.20 17.87
CA GLN A 140 -32.13 27.74 17.86
C GLN A 140 -30.75 27.06 17.89
N ARG A 141 -30.56 26.13 18.82
CA ARG A 141 -29.36 25.30 18.89
C ARG A 141 -29.51 24.08 17.97
N GLN A 142 -28.55 23.86 17.09
CA GLN A 142 -28.44 22.65 16.29
C GLN A 142 -27.16 21.88 16.63
N THR A 143 -27.27 20.55 16.66
CA THR A 143 -26.16 19.64 16.92
C THR A 143 -25.99 18.70 15.75
N MET A 144 -24.77 18.56 15.23
CA MET A 144 -24.45 17.65 14.13
C MET A 144 -23.34 16.68 14.54
N PRO A 145 -23.51 15.36 14.34
CA PRO A 145 -22.44 14.39 14.57
C PRO A 145 -21.29 14.59 13.58
N LEU A 146 -20.06 14.32 14.02
CA LEU A 146 -18.88 14.37 13.16
C LEU A 146 -18.89 13.19 12.19
N GLN A 147 -18.53 13.46 10.93
CA GLN A 147 -18.31 12.42 9.92
C GLN A 147 -16.82 12.10 9.80
N SER A 148 -16.51 10.82 9.61
CA SER A 148 -15.14 10.35 9.42
C SER A 148 -14.94 9.90 7.98
N PHE A 149 -13.87 10.39 7.36
CA PHE A 149 -13.39 9.91 6.08
C PHE A 149 -12.06 9.21 6.31
N SER A 150 -11.97 7.95 5.94
CA SER A 150 -10.70 7.21 5.93
C SER A 150 -10.38 6.77 4.51
N ARG A 151 -9.09 6.78 4.17
CA ARG A 151 -8.60 6.12 2.98
C ARG A 151 -7.53 5.12 3.38
N LYS A 152 -7.64 3.93 2.79
CA LYS A 152 -6.58 2.93 2.82
C LYS A 152 -5.67 3.16 1.62
N PHE A 153 -4.38 3.09 1.85
CA PHE A 153 -3.38 3.05 0.80
C PHE A 153 -2.47 1.87 1.08
N ASP A 154 -1.89 1.29 0.02
CA ASP A 154 -0.94 0.20 0.21
C ASP A 154 0.46 0.77 0.34
N PHE A 155 1.17 0.28 1.33
CA PHE A 155 2.56 0.59 1.57
C PHE A 155 3.40 -0.64 1.24
N PRO A 156 4.52 -0.50 0.51
CA PRO A 156 5.37 -1.63 0.15
C PRO A 156 5.92 -2.31 1.41
N SER A 157 5.64 -3.61 1.58
CA SER A 157 6.14 -4.39 2.71
C SER A 157 7.67 -4.43 2.75
N MET A 158 8.32 -4.48 1.58
CA MET A 158 9.77 -4.48 1.45
C MET A 158 10.41 -3.19 1.98
N GLU A 159 9.71 -2.06 1.99
CA GLU A 159 10.26 -0.83 2.61
C GLU A 159 10.41 -0.98 4.13
N ILE A 160 9.65 -1.90 4.74
CA ILE A 160 9.75 -2.22 6.17
C ILE A 160 10.77 -3.34 6.39
N LEU A 161 10.76 -4.38 5.54
CA LEU A 161 11.59 -5.58 5.72
C LEU A 161 13.04 -5.38 5.25
N ASP A 162 13.23 -4.76 4.08
CA ASP A 162 14.53 -4.50 3.47
C ASP A 162 14.43 -3.30 2.50
N SER A 163 14.46 -2.11 3.08
CA SER A 163 14.42 -0.85 2.33
C SER A 163 15.63 -0.70 1.42
N THR A 164 16.79 -1.21 1.81
CA THR A 164 18.03 -1.06 1.06
C THR A 164 18.00 -1.80 -0.28
N SER A 165 17.63 -3.08 -0.27
CA SER A 165 17.54 -3.86 -1.51
C SER A 165 16.41 -3.36 -2.41
N LEU A 166 15.28 -2.93 -1.83
CA LEU A 166 14.19 -2.32 -2.60
C LEU A 166 14.66 -1.05 -3.29
N GLN A 167 15.30 -0.13 -2.58
CA GLN A 167 15.80 1.13 -3.14
C GLN A 167 16.86 0.89 -4.22
N HIS A 168 17.80 -0.04 -3.98
CA HIS A 168 18.78 -0.44 -4.97
C HIS A 168 18.10 -0.98 -6.24
N CYS A 169 17.14 -1.89 -6.12
CA CYS A 169 16.38 -2.44 -7.24
C CYS A 169 15.63 -1.35 -8.02
N LEU A 170 14.96 -0.43 -7.32
CA LEU A 170 14.26 0.70 -7.95
C LEU A 170 15.22 1.67 -8.66
N LEU A 171 16.42 1.88 -8.12
CA LEU A 171 17.45 2.69 -8.76
C LEU A 171 17.97 2.01 -10.02
N SER A 172 18.27 0.72 -9.97
CA SER A 172 18.66 -0.06 -11.14
C SER A 172 17.63 0.04 -12.25
N PHE A 173 16.34 -0.15 -11.96
CA PHE A 173 15.27 -0.01 -12.96
C PHE A 173 15.13 1.39 -13.55
N LYS A 174 15.47 2.45 -12.81
CA LYS A 174 15.48 3.82 -13.35
C LYS A 174 16.67 4.07 -14.27
N VAL A 175 17.81 3.46 -13.98
CA VAL A 175 19.05 3.62 -14.76
C VAL A 175 19.04 2.69 -15.98
N GLU A 176 18.38 1.54 -15.91
CA GLU A 176 18.16 0.64 -17.03
C GLU A 176 17.43 1.39 -18.16
N GLY A 177 18.11 1.54 -19.30
CA GLY A 177 17.60 2.30 -20.44
C GLY A 177 17.95 3.80 -20.45
N SER A 178 18.57 4.33 -19.39
CA SER A 178 19.14 5.70 -19.36
C SER A 178 20.54 5.79 -19.99
N SER A 179 21.09 4.67 -20.49
CA SER A 179 22.29 4.69 -21.33
C SER A 179 21.94 5.20 -22.73
N LYS A 180 22.18 6.50 -22.93
CA LYS A 180 22.44 7.15 -24.22
C LYS A 180 23.53 8.18 -24.03
#